data_AF-A0A6N3DN90-F1
#
_entry.id   AF-A0A6N3DN90-F1
#
_cell.length_a   1.000
_cell.length_b   1.000
_cell.length_c   1.000
_cell.angle_alpha   90.00
_cell.angle_beta   90.00
_cell.angle_gamma   90.00
#
_symmetry.space_group_name_H-M   'P 1'
#
loop_
_entity.id
_entity.type
_entity.pdbx_description
1 polymer ?
#
loop_
_entity_poly.entity_id
_entity_poly.type
_entity_poly.pdbx_seq_one_letter_code
_entity_poly.pdbx_strand_id
1 'polypeptide(L)'
;MSRILITGAAGFIGSHLAKKLISQGHEIIGVDNINDYYDPKLKEDRLKSIGDNNFTFYKVTLEDADKLEEIFKQQHPDVVVRLSTKFYGLVGIFYFLTFYIITFSPFLV
;
A
#
# COMPACT_ATOMS: atom_id res chain seq x y z
N MET A 1 -6.64 9.75 13.60
CA MET A 1 -5.52 9.65 12.66
C MET A 1 -5.19 8.18 12.52
N SER A 2 -5.04 7.68 11.29
CA SER A 2 -4.72 6.27 11.03
C SER A 2 -3.63 6.19 9.97
N ARG A 3 -2.84 5.13 10.03
CA ARG A 3 -1.80 4.81 9.05
C ARG A 3 -2.34 3.78 8.06
N ILE A 4 -2.39 4.15 6.79
CA ILE A 4 -3.12 3.41 5.75
C ILE A 4 -2.15 3.01 4.65
N LEU A 5 -2.04 1.71 4.40
CA LEU A 5 -1.28 1.17 3.27
C LEU A 5 -2.17 1.07 2.03
N ILE A 6 -1.73 1.66 0.92
CA ILE A 6 -2.44 1.64 -0.36
C ILE A 6 -1.56 0.94 -1.40
N THR A 7 -1.99 -0.23 -1.87
CA THR A 7 -1.37 -0.85 -3.06
C THR A 7 -1.89 -0.18 -4.32
N GLY A 8 -1.06 0.04 -5.32
CA GLY A 8 -1.45 0.74 -6.55
C GLY A 8 -1.49 2.25 -6.37
N ALA A 9 -0.69 2.78 -5.43
CA ALA A 9 -0.71 4.20 -5.06
C ALA A 9 -0.31 5.15 -6.21
N ALA A 10 0.47 4.67 -7.18
CA ALA A 10 0.82 5.45 -8.37
C ALA A 10 -0.25 5.36 -9.49
N GLY A 11 -1.26 4.51 -9.30
CA GLY A 11 -2.42 4.39 -10.19
C GLY A 11 -3.39 5.56 -10.05
N PHE A 12 -4.34 5.67 -10.99
CA PHE A 12 -5.32 6.76 -11.02
C PHE A 12 -6.14 6.84 -9.72
N ILE A 13 -6.75 5.73 -9.29
CA ILE A 13 -7.58 5.71 -8.07
C ILE A 13 -6.71 5.87 -6.83
N GLY A 14 -5.58 5.15 -6.77
CA GLY A 14 -4.68 5.17 -5.62
C GLY A 14 -4.14 6.56 -5.30
N SER A 15 -3.70 7.32 -6.32
CA SER A 15 -3.15 8.65 -6.11
C SER A 15 -4.19 9.65 -5.61
N HIS A 16 -5.44 9.56 -6.09
CA HIS A 16 -6.52 10.43 -5.64
C HIS A 16 -6.98 10.07 -4.22
N LEU A 17 -7.05 8.78 -3.90
CA LEU A 17 -7.37 8.30 -2.57
C LEU A 17 -6.32 8.75 -1.55
N ALA A 18 -5.02 8.59 -1.88
CA ALA A 18 -3.92 9.02 -1.03
C ALA A 18 -4.04 10.52 -0.68
N LYS A 19 -4.22 11.39 -1.68
CA LYS A 19 -4.42 12.83 -1.46
C LYS A 19 -5.63 13.12 -0.57
N LYS A 20 -6.75 12.44 -0.82
CA LYS A 20 -7.97 12.65 -0.03
C LYS A 20 -7.75 12.28 1.43
N LEU A 21 -7.13 11.14 1.70
CA LEU A 21 -6.87 10.67 3.06
C LEU A 21 -5.82 11.54 3.77
N ILE A 22 -4.77 11.98 3.07
CA ILE A 22 -3.80 12.96 3.60
C ILE A 22 -4.51 14.26 4.01
N SER A 23 -5.43 14.76 3.17
CA SER A 23 -6.21 15.98 3.48
C SER A 23 -7.12 15.82 4.71
N GLN A 24 -7.40 14.58 5.13
CA GLN A 24 -8.18 14.25 6.31
C GLN A 24 -7.31 14.00 7.56
N GLY A 25 -5.97 14.14 7.45
CA GLY A 25 -5.06 13.80 8.53
C GLY A 25 -4.92 12.29 8.67
N HIS A 26 -4.53 11.60 7.61
CA HIS A 26 -4.06 10.22 7.68
C HIS A 26 -2.63 10.14 7.16
N GLU A 27 -1.88 9.17 7.67
CA GLU A 27 -0.55 8.81 7.16
C GLU A 27 -0.71 7.74 6.10
N ILE A 28 -0.12 7.94 4.93
CA ILE A 28 -0.27 7.04 3.79
C ILE A 28 1.05 6.35 3.46
N ILE A 29 1.00 5.03 3.39
CA ILE A 29 2.08 4.18 2.87
C ILE A 29 1.65 3.72 1.48
N GLY A 30 2.24 4.30 0.43
CA GLY A 30 2.00 3.89 -0.94
C GLY A 30 2.90 2.74 -1.38
N VAL A 31 2.34 1.70 -1.97
CA VAL A 31 3.09 0.61 -2.63
C VAL A 31 2.68 0.52 -4.09
N ASP A 32 3.64 0.55 -5.02
CA ASP A 32 3.41 0.30 -6.44
C ASP A 32 4.70 -0.17 -7.10
N ASN A 33 4.63 -1.05 -8.11
CA ASN A 33 5.83 -1.49 -8.83
C ASN A 33 6.24 -0.55 -9.97
N ILE A 34 5.42 0.47 -10.29
CA ILE A 34 5.59 1.37 -11.43
C ILE A 34 5.85 0.57 -12.72
N ASN A 35 5.05 -0.49 -12.94
CA ASN A 35 5.11 -1.23 -14.19
C ASN A 35 4.79 -0.33 -15.41
N ASP A 36 5.20 -0.82 -16.58
CA ASP A 36 5.10 -0.19 -17.90
C ASP A 36 3.77 -0.43 -18.62
N TYR A 37 2.77 -1.03 -17.94
CA TYR A 37 1.42 -1.21 -18.50
C TYR A 37 0.77 0.12 -18.92
N TYR A 38 1.19 1.22 -18.29
CA TYR A 38 1.02 2.59 -18.74
C TYR A 38 2.37 3.29 -18.76
N ASP A 39 2.46 4.46 -19.41
CA ASP A 39 3.65 5.31 -19.35
C ASP A 39 4.10 5.50 -17.88
N PRO A 40 5.31 5.02 -17.51
CA PRO A 40 5.85 5.19 -16.16
C PRO A 40 5.89 6.66 -15.73
N LYS A 41 6.09 7.59 -16.67
CA LYS A 41 6.08 9.03 -16.39
C LYS A 41 4.75 9.49 -15.82
N LEU A 42 3.63 8.97 -16.32
CA LEU A 42 2.29 9.29 -15.80
C LEU A 42 2.12 8.84 -14.34
N LYS A 43 2.72 7.70 -13.96
CA LYS A 43 2.72 7.21 -12.58
C LYS A 43 3.61 8.05 -11.68
N GLU A 44 4.80 8.43 -12.16
CA GLU A 44 5.70 9.32 -11.43
C GLU A 44 5.09 10.70 -11.21
N ASP A 45 4.44 11.27 -12.23
CA ASP A 45 3.77 12.56 -12.13
C ASP A 45 2.62 12.51 -11.10
N ARG A 46 1.89 11.38 -11.03
CA ARG A 46 0.89 11.15 -9.99
C ARG A 46 1.52 11.10 -8.61
N LEU A 47 2.60 10.35 -8.42
CA LEU A 47 3.30 10.27 -7.13
C LEU A 47 3.79 11.65 -6.67
N LYS A 48 4.45 12.41 -7.57
CA LYS A 48 4.88 13.79 -7.29
C LYS A 48 3.72 14.68 -6.86
N SER A 49 2.55 14.50 -7.49
CA SER A 49 1.37 15.29 -7.19
C SER A 49 0.71 14.96 -5.83
N ILE A 50 1.05 13.83 -5.20
CA ILE A 50 0.63 13.50 -3.83
C ILE A 50 1.40 14.38 -2.83
N GLY A 51 2.67 14.63 -3.12
CA GLY A 51 3.59 15.37 -2.25
C GLY A 51 4.17 14.50 -1.14
N ASP A 52 5.07 15.08 -0.35
CA ASP A 52 5.86 14.34 0.65
C ASP A 52 5.22 14.39 2.06
N ASN A 53 4.19 15.20 2.26
CA ASN A 53 3.58 15.36 3.57
C ASN A 53 2.68 14.16 3.90
N ASN A 54 2.95 13.48 5.03
CA ASN A 54 2.23 12.29 5.48
C ASN A 54 2.13 11.18 4.41
N PHE A 55 3.09 11.13 3.48
CA PHE A 55 3.15 10.11 2.44
C PHE A 55 4.54 9.47 2.40
N THR A 56 4.58 8.14 2.45
CA THR A 56 5.81 7.35 2.22
C THR A 56 5.56 6.39 1.09
N PHE A 57 6.43 6.36 0.09
CA PHE A 57 6.28 5.50 -1.08
C PHE A 57 7.34 4.41 -1.14
N TYR A 58 6.90 3.18 -1.40
CA TYR A 58 7.72 2.01 -1.61
C TYR A 58 7.51 1.46 -3.03
N LYS A 59 8.58 1.48 -3.84
CA LYS A 59 8.58 0.86 -5.16
C LYS A 59 8.77 -0.65 -5.02
N VAL A 60 7.69 -1.38 -4.78
CA VAL A 60 7.69 -2.82 -4.51
C VAL A 60 6.59 -3.50 -5.32
N THR A 61 6.88 -4.71 -5.78
CA THR A 61 5.93 -5.56 -6.49
C THR A 61 5.20 -6.47 -5.50
N LEU A 62 3.92 -6.76 -5.73
CA LEU A 62 3.12 -7.52 -4.76
C LEU A 62 3.55 -8.99 -4.63
N GLU A 63 4.38 -9.45 -5.56
CA GLU A 63 4.99 -10.78 -5.58
C GLU A 63 6.23 -10.87 -4.67
N ASP A 64 6.78 -9.74 -4.19
CA ASP A 64 7.92 -9.69 -3.28
C ASP A 64 7.43 -9.74 -1.82
N ALA A 65 7.08 -10.95 -1.36
CA ALA A 65 6.49 -11.17 -0.05
C ALA A 65 7.41 -10.72 1.10
N ASP A 66 8.73 -10.95 0.97
CA ASP A 66 9.70 -10.59 2.01
C ASP A 66 9.76 -9.07 2.21
N LYS A 67 9.81 -8.29 1.13
CA LYS A 67 9.78 -6.82 1.24
C LYS A 67 8.45 -6.29 1.76
N LEU A 68 7.33 -6.91 1.36
CA LEU A 68 6.04 -6.53 1.93
C LEU A 68 6.04 -6.80 3.44
N GLU A 69 6.56 -7.95 3.88
CA GLU A 69 6.67 -8.26 5.30
C GLU A 69 7.51 -7.24 6.06
N GLU A 70 8.66 -6.85 5.51
CA GLU A 70 9.50 -5.78 6.07
C GLU A 70 8.75 -4.44 6.17
N ILE A 71 8.02 -4.04 5.12
CA ILE A 71 7.23 -2.80 5.13
C ILE A 71 6.15 -2.87 6.21
N PHE A 72 5.44 -3.99 6.33
CA PHE A 72 4.40 -4.15 7.36
C PHE A 72 4.97 -4.11 8.78
N LYS A 73 6.12 -4.75 9.01
CA LYS A 73 6.83 -4.71 10.30
C LYS A 73 7.39 -3.32 10.61
N GLN A 74 7.89 -2.60 9.61
CA GLN A 74 8.46 -1.26 9.82
C GLN A 74 7.35 -0.22 10.02
N GLN A 75 6.28 -0.31 9.23
CA GLN A 75 5.28 0.74 9.12
C GLN A 75 4.04 0.47 9.96
N HIS A 76 3.73 -0.76 10.37
CA HIS A 76 2.56 -1.05 11.21
C HIS A 76 1.25 -0.37 10.74
N PRO A 77 0.78 -0.60 9.51
CA PRO A 77 -0.45 0.02 9.03
C PRO A 77 -1.68 -0.48 9.80
N ASP A 78 -2.59 0.44 10.14
CA ASP A 78 -3.89 0.14 10.76
C ASP A 78 -4.88 -0.45 9.74
N VAL A 79 -4.78 0.02 8.49
CA VAL A 79 -5.71 -0.32 7.40
C VAL A 79 -4.94 -0.56 6.11
N VAL A 80 -5.39 -1.55 5.32
CA VAL A 80 -4.84 -1.86 4.01
C VAL A 80 -5.92 -1.71 2.95
N VAL A 81 -5.64 -0.89 1.92
CA VAL A 81 -6.51 -0.69 0.75
C VAL A 81 -5.82 -1.28 -0.49
N ARG A 82 -6.47 -2.27 -1.11
CA ARG A 82 -5.95 -2.98 -2.27
C ARG A 82 -6.57 -2.47 -3.57
N LEU A 83 -5.80 -1.72 -4.37
CA LEU A 83 -6.24 -1.17 -5.67
C LEU A 83 -5.44 -1.70 -6.87
N SER A 84 -4.36 -2.45 -6.69
CA SER A 84 -3.59 -3.04 -7.80
C SER A 84 -4.39 -4.18 -8.46
N THR A 85 -4.56 -4.10 -9.79
CA THR A 85 -5.51 -4.93 -10.55
C THR A 85 -4.94 -6.22 -11.14
N LYS A 86 -3.63 -6.49 -10.99
CA LYS A 86 -3.09 -7.79 -11.40
C LYS A 86 -3.56 -8.86 -10.42
N PHE A 87 -4.51 -9.67 -10.89
CA PHE A 87 -5.06 -10.84 -10.22
C PHE A 87 -4.05 -11.98 -10.30
N TYR A 88 -2.98 -11.92 -9.51
CA TYR A 88 -2.28 -13.14 -9.10
C TYR A 88 -3.02 -13.63 -7.84
N GLY A 89 -3.46 -14.89 -7.88
CA GLY A 89 -4.50 -15.46 -7.02
C GLY A 89 -4.46 -15.02 -5.56
N LEU A 90 -5.65 -15.01 -4.95
CA LEU A 90 -5.98 -14.64 -3.56
C LEU A 90 -5.09 -15.28 -2.47
N VAL A 91 -4.16 -16.16 -2.81
CA VAL A 91 -3.39 -16.97 -1.88
C VAL A 91 -2.35 -16.14 -1.11
N GLY A 92 -1.55 -15.28 -1.77
CA GLY A 92 -0.42 -14.63 -1.07
C GLY A 92 -0.82 -13.65 0.06
N ILE A 93 -1.84 -12.82 -0.19
CA ILE A 93 -2.25 -11.76 0.75
C ILE A 93 -3.20 -12.27 1.83
N PHE A 94 -4.04 -13.28 1.56
CA PHE A 94 -4.83 -13.90 2.62
C PHE A 94 -3.93 -14.61 3.63
N TYR A 95 -2.87 -15.30 3.17
CA TYR A 95 -1.88 -15.84 4.10
C TYR A 95 -1.23 -14.73 4.92
N PHE A 96 -0.86 -13.60 4.31
CA PHE A 96 -0.20 -12.50 5.04
C PHE A 96 -1.13 -11.81 6.06
N LEU A 97 -2.36 -11.44 5.69
CA LEU A 97 -3.35 -10.84 6.60
C LEU A 97 -3.82 -11.82 7.66
N THR A 98 -4.08 -13.08 7.31
CA THR A 98 -4.44 -14.12 8.29
C THR A 98 -3.28 -14.42 9.24
N PHE A 99 -2.04 -14.48 8.76
CA PHE A 99 -0.87 -14.69 9.61
C PHE A 99 -0.63 -13.51 10.56
N TYR A 100 -0.80 -12.27 10.09
CA TYR A 100 -0.69 -11.09 10.95
C TYR A 100 -1.84 -11.01 11.96
N ILE A 101 -3.09 -11.31 11.57
CA ILE A 101 -4.22 -11.40 12.51
C ILE A 101 -3.98 -12.49 13.57
N ILE A 102 -3.46 -13.66 13.19
CA ILE A 102 -3.15 -14.75 14.12
C ILE A 102 -1.96 -14.37 15.03
N THR A 103 -0.93 -13.74 14.49
CA THR A 103 0.26 -13.33 15.27
C THR A 103 -0.03 -12.15 16.20
N PHE A 104 -0.97 -11.26 15.82
CA PHE A 104 -1.43 -10.14 16.64
C PHE A 104 -2.62 -10.50 17.55
N SER A 105 -3.16 -11.73 17.45
CA SER A 105 -4.19 -12.26 18.35
C SER A 105 -3.67 -13.40 19.26
N PRO A 106 -2.71 -13.13 20.16
CA PRO A 106 -2.56 -13.95 21.37
C PRO A 106 -3.49 -13.47 22.50
N PHE A 107 -4.32 -12.44 22.28
CA PHE A 107 -5.24 -11.89 23.29
C PHE A 107 -6.64 -11.60 22.70
N LEU A 108 -7.36 -12.64 22.30
CA LEU A 108 -8.83 -12.62 22.19
C LEU A 108 -9.40 -14.04 22.09
N VAL A 109 -9.06 -14.88 23.07
CA VAL A 109 -9.93 -15.96 23.61
C VAL A 109 -9.70 -16.03 25.10
#